data_AF-A0A954NN63-F1
#
_entry.id   AF-A0A954NN63-F1
#
_cell.length_a   1.000
_cell.length_b   1.000
_cell.length_c   1.000
_cell.angle_alpha   90.00
_cell.angle_beta   90.00
_cell.angle_gamma   90.00
#
_symmetry.space_group_name_H-M   'P 1'
#
loop_
_entity.id
_entity.type
_entity.pdbx_description
1 polymer ?
#
loop_
_entity_poly.entity_id
_entity_poly.type
_entity_poly.pdbx_seq_one_letter_code
_entity_poly.pdbx_strand_id
1 'polypeptide(L)'
;MRCYHPFGWRDFQDFGNGALGDFGCHILDPVFTALKIATGPKNLTAEHSGMNDEVWPAQTKVRYTFPGTELTVDGDLPISWYDGGLLPSVKSDVPASAALPRSGSLLIGEQGTMIIPHVGPMQV
;
A
#
# COMPACT_ATOMS: atom_id res chain seq x y z
N MET A 1 19.04 -24.68 -6.83
CA MET A 1 17.86 -23.99 -6.25
C MET A 1 18.07 -22.49 -6.42
N ARG A 2 17.08 -21.75 -6.94
CA ARG A 2 17.09 -20.28 -7.08
C ARG A 2 16.34 -19.65 -5.89
N CYS A 3 16.89 -19.80 -4.68
CA CYS A 3 16.22 -19.33 -3.46
C CYS A 3 16.25 -17.80 -3.35
N TYR A 4 17.38 -17.18 -3.68
CA TYR A 4 17.56 -15.71 -3.64
C TYR A 4 17.35 -15.04 -5.02
N HIS A 5 18.16 -15.39 -6.02
CA HIS A 5 18.12 -14.75 -7.33
C HIS A 5 17.15 -15.45 -8.30
N PRO A 6 16.40 -14.73 -9.16
CA PRO A 6 16.48 -13.28 -9.42
C PRO A 6 15.59 -12.40 -8.54
N PHE A 7 14.67 -12.98 -7.76
CA PHE A 7 13.58 -12.19 -7.17
C PHE A 7 13.43 -12.37 -5.66
N GLY A 8 13.64 -13.58 -5.12
CA GLY A 8 13.41 -13.86 -3.70
C GLY A 8 14.32 -13.10 -2.73
N TRP A 9 15.47 -12.59 -3.19
CA TRP A 9 16.44 -11.87 -2.37
C TRP A 9 15.82 -10.68 -1.61
N ARG A 10 14.82 -10.00 -2.19
CA ARG A 10 14.16 -8.85 -1.55
C ARG A 10 13.34 -9.22 -0.31
N ASP A 11 12.96 -10.49 -0.20
CA ASP A 11 12.16 -11.01 0.92
C ASP A 11 13.06 -11.39 2.10
N PHE A 12 14.39 -11.50 1.92
CA PHE A 12 15.34 -11.77 3.01
C PHE A 12 15.77 -10.50 3.73
N GLN A 13 15.86 -10.55 5.05
CA GLN A 13 16.18 -9.40 5.90
C GLN A 13 17.60 -8.86 5.67
N ASP A 14 18.56 -9.73 5.32
CA ASP A 14 19.94 -9.34 5.04
C ASP A 14 20.11 -8.48 3.76
N PHE A 15 19.15 -8.53 2.84
CA PHE A 15 19.32 -7.94 1.50
C PHE A 15 18.22 -6.96 1.11
N GLY A 16 17.00 -7.17 1.59
CA GLY A 16 15.81 -6.44 1.16
C GLY A 16 14.98 -5.90 2.30
N ASN A 17 13.78 -5.44 1.97
CA ASN A 17 12.82 -4.83 2.89
C ASN A 17 11.39 -5.37 2.66
N GLY A 18 11.28 -6.58 2.10
CA GLY A 18 10.01 -7.25 1.82
C GLY A 18 9.21 -6.57 0.72
N ALA A 19 7.93 -6.94 0.59
CA ALA A 19 7.04 -6.40 -0.43
C ALA A 19 6.77 -4.90 -0.24
N LEU A 20 6.55 -4.45 1.00
CA LEU A 20 6.34 -3.04 1.30
C LEU A 20 7.58 -2.18 1.00
N GLY A 21 8.78 -2.67 1.29
CA GLY A 21 10.01 -1.93 0.99
C GLY A 21 10.31 -1.83 -0.51
N ASP A 22 10.02 -2.87 -1.27
CA ASP A 22 10.21 -2.89 -2.74
C ASP A 22 9.14 -2.05 -3.46
N PHE A 23 7.86 -2.27 -3.16
CA PHE A 23 6.75 -1.66 -3.90
C PHE A 23 6.17 -0.39 -3.27
N GLY A 24 6.38 -0.16 -1.97
CA GLY A 24 5.78 0.94 -1.25
C GLY A 24 6.14 2.30 -1.84
N CYS A 25 7.42 2.51 -2.18
CA CYS A 25 7.86 3.76 -2.80
C CYS A 25 7.19 3.98 -4.17
N HIS A 26 7.06 2.95 -5.01
CA HIS A 26 6.48 3.08 -6.34
C HIS A 26 4.96 3.31 -6.32
N ILE A 27 4.27 2.73 -5.34
CA ILE A 27 2.81 2.78 -5.24
C ILE A 27 2.34 4.00 -4.44
N LEU A 28 3.05 4.37 -3.37
CA LEU A 28 2.64 5.47 -2.50
C LEU A 28 3.16 6.83 -2.99
N ASP A 29 4.30 6.90 -3.70
CA ASP A 29 4.88 8.19 -4.13
C ASP A 29 3.91 9.07 -4.95
N PRO A 30 3.15 8.54 -5.94
CA PRO A 30 2.15 9.34 -6.64
C PRO A 30 1.04 9.87 -5.72
N VAL A 31 0.62 9.09 -4.72
CA VAL A 31 -0.40 9.48 -3.75
C VAL A 31 0.12 10.57 -2.82
N PHE A 32 1.32 10.40 -2.28
CA PHE A 32 1.97 11.35 -1.39
C PHE A 32 2.21 12.69 -2.09
N THR A 33 2.69 12.63 -3.33
CA THR A 33 2.91 13.80 -4.17
C THR A 33 1.58 14.51 -4.48
N ALA A 34 0.55 13.78 -4.92
CA ALA A 34 -0.74 14.35 -5.29
C ALA A 34 -1.46 15.00 -4.10
N LEU A 35 -1.38 14.40 -2.91
CA LEU A 35 -2.04 14.89 -1.70
C LEU A 35 -1.15 15.84 -0.86
N LYS A 36 0.07 16.16 -1.31
CA LYS A 36 1.05 17.00 -0.60
C LYS A 36 1.36 16.52 0.83
N ILE A 37 1.45 15.21 1.03
CA ILE A 37 1.78 14.63 2.33
C ILE A 37 3.29 14.83 2.57
N ALA A 38 3.63 15.71 3.50
CA ALA A 38 5.02 16.10 3.77
C ALA A 38 5.56 15.63 5.13
N THR A 39 4.68 15.09 5.99
CA THR A 39 5.03 14.70 7.36
C THR A 39 4.84 13.20 7.58
N GLY A 40 5.52 12.64 8.58
CA GLY A 40 5.30 11.27 9.01
C GLY A 40 3.91 11.04 9.62
N PRO A 41 3.49 9.77 9.77
CA PRO A 41 2.22 9.43 10.39
C PRO A 41 2.25 9.74 11.89
N LYS A 42 1.08 10.09 12.44
CA LYS A 42 0.83 10.25 13.88
C LYS A 42 0.86 8.91 14.62
N ASN A 43 0.37 7.85 13.97
CA ASN A 43 0.37 6.49 14.50
C ASN A 43 0.40 5.47 13.36
N LEU A 44 0.83 4.25 13.69
CA LEU A 44 0.74 3.11 12.79
C LEU A 44 0.43 1.82 13.56
N THR A 45 -0.23 0.88 12.89
CA THR A 45 -0.38 -0.51 13.33
C THR A 45 -0.04 -1.44 12.18
N ALA A 46 0.60 -2.56 12.47
CA ALA A 46 0.95 -3.57 11.49
C ALA A 46 0.50 -4.95 11.96
N GLU A 47 -0.21 -5.66 11.09
CA GLU A 47 -0.55 -7.07 11.24
C GLU A 47 0.19 -7.83 10.14
N HIS A 48 0.80 -8.97 10.47
CA HIS A 48 1.59 -9.72 9.49
C HIS A 48 1.54 -11.22 9.73
N SER A 49 1.89 -12.01 8.70
CA SER A 49 2.03 -13.46 8.78
C SER A 49 3.24 -13.94 7.99
N GLY A 50 3.82 -15.07 8.40
CA GLY A 50 4.92 -15.74 7.66
C GLY A 50 6.32 -15.11 7.81
N MET A 51 6.49 -14.13 8.69
CA MET A 51 7.82 -13.59 9.04
C MET A 51 8.57 -14.58 9.94
N ASN A 52 9.88 -14.67 9.77
CA ASN A 52 10.80 -15.36 10.68
C ASN A 52 12.12 -14.58 10.75
N ASP A 53 13.15 -15.14 11.39
CA ASP A 53 14.43 -14.45 11.61
C ASP A 53 15.21 -14.16 10.30
N GLU A 54 14.86 -14.81 9.17
CA GLU A 54 15.57 -14.70 7.89
C GLU A 54 14.81 -13.87 6.86
N VAL A 55 13.47 -13.91 6.89
CA VAL A 55 12.62 -13.29 5.86
C VAL A 55 11.58 -12.34 6.43
N TRP A 56 11.30 -11.29 5.67
CA TRP A 56 10.19 -10.38 5.86
C TRP A 56 8.84 -11.10 5.71
N PRO A 57 7.73 -10.52 6.23
CA PRO A 57 6.43 -11.19 6.18
C PRO A 57 5.96 -11.52 4.76
N ALA A 58 5.27 -12.66 4.64
CA ALA A 58 4.64 -13.08 3.39
C ALA A 58 3.34 -12.31 3.11
N GLN A 59 2.65 -11.87 4.18
CA GLN A 59 1.47 -11.01 4.10
C GLN A 59 1.54 -9.94 5.17
N THR A 60 1.17 -8.72 4.80
CA THR A 60 1.18 -7.55 5.68
C THR A 60 -0.09 -6.73 5.47
N LYS A 61 -0.66 -6.27 6.58
CA LYS A 61 -1.64 -5.19 6.63
C LYS A 61 -1.10 -4.08 7.52
N VAL A 62 -0.76 -2.94 6.93
CA VAL A 62 -0.32 -1.76 7.69
C VAL A 62 -1.40 -0.69 7.62
N ARG A 63 -1.70 -0.05 8.74
CA ARG A 63 -2.57 1.12 8.81
C ARG A 63 -1.79 2.26 9.41
N TYR A 64 -1.73 3.36 8.67
CA TYR A 64 -1.13 4.62 9.07
C TYR A 64 -2.24 5.65 9.27
N THR A 65 -2.02 6.54 10.24
CA THR A 65 -2.83 7.75 10.38
C THR A 65 -1.91 8.94 10.16
N PHE A 66 -2.07 9.64 9.05
CA PHE A 66 -1.35 10.87 8.74
C PHE A 66 -2.17 12.10 9.17
N PRO A 67 -1.54 13.25 9.45
CA PRO A 67 -2.25 14.51 9.42
C PRO A 67 -2.89 14.71 8.03
N GLY A 68 -4.12 15.22 7.99
CA GLY A 68 -4.73 15.68 6.74
C GLY A 68 -3.97 16.85 6.11
N THR A 69 -4.24 17.09 4.83
CA THR A 69 -3.70 18.21 4.06
C THR A 69 -4.83 19.08 3.55
N GLU A 70 -4.51 20.22 2.94
CA GLU A 70 -5.50 21.09 2.26
C GLU A 70 -6.28 20.37 1.14
N LEU A 71 -5.82 19.18 0.72
CA LEU A 71 -6.40 18.38 -0.36
C LEU A 71 -7.18 17.16 0.16
N THR A 72 -7.31 17.01 1.48
CA THR A 72 -8.05 15.91 2.11
C THR A 72 -9.18 16.45 2.98
N VAL A 73 -10.14 15.59 3.31
CA VAL A 73 -11.16 15.90 4.32
C VAL A 73 -10.51 16.29 5.66
N ASP A 74 -11.16 17.18 6.41
CA ASP A 74 -10.62 17.72 7.65
C ASP A 74 -10.23 16.62 8.66
N GLY A 75 -9.06 16.78 9.29
CA GLY A 75 -8.61 15.93 10.39
C GLY A 75 -7.45 14.99 10.03
N ASP A 76 -7.69 13.69 10.17
CA ASP A 76 -6.69 12.64 9.98
C ASP A 76 -6.91 11.91 8.66
N LEU A 77 -5.82 11.65 7.93
CA LEU A 77 -5.80 10.89 6.69
C LEU A 77 -5.38 9.43 6.96
N PRO A 78 -6.30 8.46 6.91
CA PRO A 78 -5.95 7.06 7.00
C PRO A 78 -5.34 6.57 5.69
N ILE A 79 -4.16 5.96 5.76
CA ILE A 79 -3.53 5.25 4.64
C ILE A 79 -3.32 3.80 5.05
N SER A 80 -3.70 2.85 4.19
CA SER A 80 -3.51 1.43 4.48
C SER A 80 -2.81 0.70 3.34
N TRP A 81 -1.93 -0.22 3.72
CA TRP A 81 -1.17 -1.08 2.83
C TRP A 81 -1.59 -2.53 3.02
N TYR A 82 -1.73 -3.25 1.92
CA TYR A 82 -2.06 -4.67 1.88
C TYR A 82 -1.18 -5.36 0.84
N ASP A 83 -0.51 -6.43 1.24
CA ASP A 83 0.23 -7.30 0.32
C ASP A 83 -0.05 -8.78 0.61
N GLY A 84 0.65 -9.68 -0.10
CA GLY A 84 0.50 -11.13 0.13
C GLY A 84 -0.88 -11.69 -0.24
N GLY A 85 -1.60 -11.04 -1.16
CA GLY A 85 -2.94 -11.43 -1.59
C GLY A 85 -4.08 -10.94 -0.68
N LEU A 86 -3.76 -10.16 0.36
CA LEU A 86 -4.78 -9.45 1.14
C LEU A 86 -5.41 -8.34 0.30
N LEU A 87 -6.72 -8.15 0.47
CA LEU A 87 -7.47 -7.06 -0.17
C LEU A 87 -7.97 -6.09 0.90
N PRO A 88 -8.09 -4.78 0.56
CA PRO A 88 -8.60 -3.80 1.49
C PRO A 88 -10.07 -4.07 1.82
N SER A 89 -10.41 -3.99 3.11
CA SER A 89 -11.79 -4.15 3.61
C SER A 89 -12.54 -2.82 3.76
N VAL A 90 -12.02 -1.75 3.18
CA VAL A 90 -12.58 -0.40 3.31
C VAL A 90 -13.77 -0.24 2.36
N LYS A 91 -14.78 0.52 2.81
CA LYS A 91 -15.90 0.89 1.94
C LYS A 91 -15.37 1.76 0.80
N SER A 92 -15.68 1.38 -0.43
CA SER A 92 -15.40 2.15 -1.64
C SER A 92 -16.60 2.10 -2.57
N ASP A 93 -16.62 2.98 -3.56
CA ASP A 93 -17.65 2.98 -4.60
C ASP A 93 -17.35 2.00 -5.75
N VAL A 94 -16.21 1.29 -5.66
CA VAL A 94 -15.84 0.26 -6.63
C VAL A 94 -16.78 -0.93 -6.48
N PRO A 95 -17.49 -1.35 -7.55
CA PRO A 95 -18.36 -2.52 -7.49
C PRO A 95 -17.59 -3.77 -7.07
N ALA A 96 -18.19 -4.62 -6.23
CA ALA A 96 -17.57 -5.88 -5.79
C ALA A 96 -17.24 -6.85 -6.95
N SER A 97 -17.89 -6.68 -8.10
CA SER A 97 -17.63 -7.43 -9.33
C SER A 97 -16.52 -6.84 -10.20
N ALA A 98 -16.02 -5.63 -9.90
CA ALA A 98 -14.99 -4.99 -10.68
C ALA A 98 -13.64 -5.71 -10.51
N ALA A 99 -12.96 -5.97 -11.63
CA ALA A 99 -11.61 -6.51 -11.60
C ALA A 99 -10.63 -5.42 -11.16
N LEU A 100 -10.10 -5.53 -9.94
CA LEU A 100 -9.03 -4.65 -9.47
C LEU A 100 -7.72 -4.96 -10.20
N PRO A 101 -6.85 -3.96 -10.41
CA PRO A 101 -5.50 -4.21 -10.89
C PRO A 101 -4.73 -5.10 -9.90
N ARG A 102 -3.72 -5.81 -10.38
CA ARG A 102 -2.89 -6.70 -9.55
C ARG A 102 -2.18 -5.96 -8.40
N SER A 103 -1.86 -4.69 -8.61
CA SER A 103 -1.20 -3.82 -7.63
C SER A 103 -1.50 -2.36 -7.96
N GLY A 104 -1.57 -1.49 -6.96
CA GLY A 104 -1.88 -0.08 -7.14
C GLY A 104 -2.44 0.57 -5.87
N SER A 105 -3.12 1.69 -6.04
CA SER A 105 -3.76 2.45 -4.97
C SER A 105 -5.25 2.64 -5.23
N LEU A 106 -6.02 2.68 -4.14
CA LEU A 106 -7.40 3.17 -4.13
C LEU A 106 -7.40 4.52 -3.42
N LEU A 107 -7.90 5.56 -4.08
CA LEU A 107 -8.13 6.87 -3.48
C LEU A 107 -9.62 7.03 -3.27
N ILE A 108 -10.04 7.09 -2.01
CA ILE A 108 -11.46 7.17 -1.63
C ILE A 108 -11.76 8.61 -1.29
N GLY A 109 -12.50 9.28 -2.17
CA GLY A 109 -12.95 10.66 -2.00
C GLY A 109 -14.40 10.74 -1.55
N GLU A 110 -14.89 11.96 -1.37
CA GLU A 110 -16.28 12.21 -0.93
C GLU A 110 -17.34 11.90 -1.99
N GLN A 111 -16.93 11.89 -3.27
CA GLN A 111 -17.83 11.75 -4.42
C GLN A 111 -17.52 10.52 -5.29
N GLY A 112 -16.54 9.71 -4.90
CA GLY A 112 -16.11 8.59 -5.72
C GLY A 112 -14.81 7.96 -5.24
N THR A 113 -14.50 6.81 -5.83
CA THR A 113 -13.21 6.14 -5.63
C THR A 113 -12.44 6.09 -6.94
N MET A 114 -11.18 6.52 -6.92
CA MET A 114 -10.26 6.41 -8.06
C MET A 114 -9.30 5.24 -7.86
N ILE A 115 -9.01 4.53 -8.95
CA ILE A 115 -8.05 3.42 -8.97
C ILE A 115 -6.80 3.86 -9.73
N ILE A 116 -5.63 3.73 -9.09
CA ILE A 116 -4.33 4.03 -9.69
C ILE A 116 -3.55 2.71 -9.82
N PRO A 117 -3.53 2.05 -10.99
CA PRO A 117 -2.74 0.84 -11.18
C PRO A 117 -1.24 1.12 -11.09
N HIS A 118 -0.50 0.22 -10.45
CA HIS A 118 0.95 0.18 -10.55
C HIS A 118 1.33 -0.36 -11.93
N VAL A 119 1.94 0.49 -12.75
CA VAL A 119 2.24 0.23 -14.18
C VAL A 119 0.96 0.04 -15.02
N GLY A 120 0.22 1.14 -15.23
CA GLY A 120 -0.96 1.19 -16.10
C GLY A 120 -1.63 2.58 -16.11
N PRO A 121 -2.62 2.81 -16.98
CA PRO A 121 -3.39 4.06 -16.96
C PRO A 121 -4.33 4.11 -15.74
N MET A 122 -4.57 5.32 -15.21
CA MET A 122 -5.55 5.53 -14.13
C MET A 122 -6.97 5.15 -14.57
N GLN A 123 -7.78 4.69 -13.62
CA GLN A 123 -9.17 4.26 -13.84
C GLN A 123 -10.09 4.99 -12.86
N VAL A 124 -11.27 5.39 -13.34
CA VAL A 124 -12.33 6.07 -12.57
C VAL A 124 -13.60 5.24 -12.55
#